data_AF-A0A8J7VXB8-F1
#
_entry.id   AF-A0A8J7VXB8-F1
#
_cell.length_a   1.000
_cell.length_b   1.000
_cell.length_c   1.000
_cell.angle_alpha   90.00
_cell.angle_beta   90.00
_cell.angle_gamma   90.00
#
_symmetry.space_group_name_H-M   'P 1'
#
loop_
_entity.id
_entity.type
_entity.pdbx_description
1 polymer ?
#
loop_
_entity_poly.entity_id
_entity_poly.type
_entity_poly.pdbx_seq_one_letter_code
_entity_poly.pdbx_strand_id
1 'polypeptide(L)'
;MDSGLILLLVFVIIIIGLNLTKKLYWAMISGIIATVLLFKIPPLVSIKTAGLTLIKWETLEVVFILYAVTYLQRLMDNKGALRSAQKSINALTNNRRLNTMLSPMVIGLLPSAAVVKICGDIVDQSAGKYLTTVEKSVTASYFRHVSESFLPTYSSIIIALSLSGISTSSFIIGMLPMVSAQILAGYIVYIRKIPKDTGVPGSTDRKKDIMNILQGLWPIFIIILLILGTASTPFPVKTLWAIVIVIALYIIIS
;
A
#
# COMPACT_ATOMS: atom_id res chain seq x y z
N MET A 1 13.42 -31.76 -17.34
CA MET A 1 12.30 -30.82 -17.29
C MET A 1 12.90 -29.45 -17.11
N ASP A 2 12.65 -28.53 -18.04
CA ASP A 2 13.24 -27.20 -17.98
C ASP A 2 12.82 -26.49 -16.70
N SER A 3 13.74 -25.73 -16.09
CA SER A 3 13.50 -25.03 -14.83
C SER A 3 12.26 -24.13 -14.89
N GLY A 4 11.96 -23.55 -16.05
CA GLY A 4 10.74 -22.76 -16.28
C GLY A 4 9.44 -23.57 -16.20
N LEU A 5 9.46 -24.83 -16.66
CA LEU A 5 8.29 -25.70 -16.66
C LEU A 5 7.97 -26.20 -15.25
N ILE A 6 9.01 -26.45 -14.45
CA ILE A 6 8.87 -26.75 -13.01
C ILE A 6 8.24 -25.57 -12.27
N LEU A 7 8.73 -24.34 -12.51
CA LEU A 7 8.18 -23.13 -11.88
C LEU A 7 6.71 -22.91 -12.25
N LEU A 8 6.36 -23.12 -13.52
CA LEU A 8 4.98 -22.99 -13.98
C LEU A 8 4.06 -24.02 -13.30
N LEU A 9 4.51 -25.27 -13.13
CA LEU A 9 3.79 -26.30 -12.39
C LEU A 9 3.58 -25.92 -10.92
N VAL A 10 4.62 -25.43 -10.24
CA VAL A 10 4.52 -24.95 -8.85
C VAL A 10 3.51 -23.82 -8.75
N PHE A 11 3.52 -22.87 -9.68
CA PHE A 11 2.57 -21.76 -9.71
C PHE A 11 1.12 -22.24 -9.89
N VAL A 12 0.87 -23.19 -10.79
CA VAL A 12 -0.45 -23.80 -10.97
C VAL A 12 -0.92 -24.51 -9.69
N ILE A 13 -0.03 -25.23 -9.01
CA ILE A 13 -0.34 -25.90 -7.73
C ILE A 13 -0.73 -24.87 -6.67
N ILE A 14 -0.03 -23.73 -6.57
CA ILE A 14 -0.38 -22.67 -5.64
C ILE A 14 -1.77 -22.09 -5.95
N ILE A 15 -2.10 -21.87 -7.24
CA ILE A 15 -3.44 -21.38 -7.65
C ILE A 15 -4.54 -22.37 -7.25
N ILE A 16 -4.34 -23.66 -7.53
CA ILE A 16 -5.29 -24.71 -7.17
C ILE A 16 -5.43 -24.77 -5.64
N GLY A 17 -4.32 -24.75 -4.90
CA GLY A 17 -4.30 -24.72 -3.45
C GLY A 17 -5.04 -23.53 -2.86
N LEU A 18 -4.90 -22.34 -3.47
CA LEU A 18 -5.62 -21.13 -3.06
C LEU A 18 -7.12 -21.27 -3.31
N ASN A 19 -7.52 -21.85 -4.45
CA ASN A 19 -8.93 -22.03 -4.77
C ASN A 19 -9.61 -23.06 -3.85
N LEU A 20 -8.91 -24.14 -3.49
CA LEU A 20 -9.41 -25.20 -2.62
C LEU A 20 -9.45 -24.80 -1.15
N THR A 21 -8.37 -24.25 -0.62
CA THR A 21 -8.25 -23.98 0.82
C THR A 21 -8.81 -22.61 1.23
N LYS A 22 -8.97 -21.69 0.28
CA LYS A 22 -9.31 -20.26 0.48
C LYS A 22 -8.37 -19.50 1.43
N LYS A 23 -7.29 -20.15 1.90
CA LYS A 23 -6.35 -19.64 2.91
C LYS A 23 -4.95 -19.64 2.31
N LEU A 24 -4.36 -18.45 2.21
CA LEU A 24 -3.06 -18.25 1.54
C LEU A 24 -1.94 -19.13 2.12
N TYR A 25 -1.90 -19.34 3.44
CA TYR A 25 -0.83 -20.11 4.07
C TYR A 25 -0.81 -21.59 3.62
N TRP A 26 -1.98 -22.20 3.42
CA TRP A 26 -2.05 -23.57 2.91
C TRP A 26 -1.61 -23.67 1.45
N ALA A 27 -1.99 -22.68 0.63
CA ALA A 27 -1.52 -22.57 -0.75
C ALA A 27 0.02 -22.46 -0.81
N MET A 28 0.61 -21.64 0.07
CA MET A 28 2.07 -21.50 0.15
C MET A 28 2.76 -22.79 0.59
N ILE A 29 2.23 -23.49 1.61
CA ILE A 29 2.76 -24.80 2.04
C ILE A 29 2.73 -25.81 0.89
N SER A 30 1.63 -25.87 0.14
CA SER A 30 1.53 -26.76 -1.02
C SER A 30 2.56 -26.46 -2.09
N GLY A 31 2.84 -25.17 -2.35
CA GLY A 31 3.89 -24.73 -3.28
C GLY A 31 5.29 -25.10 -2.81
N ILE A 32 5.58 -24.97 -1.51
CA ILE A 32 6.86 -25.37 -0.91
C ILE A 32 7.08 -26.89 -1.08
N ILE A 33 6.06 -27.70 -0.74
CA ILE A 33 6.12 -29.17 -0.90
C ILE A 33 6.34 -29.53 -2.37
N ALA A 34 5.58 -28.93 -3.29
CA ALA A 34 5.72 -29.15 -4.72
C ALA A 34 7.13 -28.78 -5.22
N THR A 35 7.69 -27.67 -4.75
CA THR A 35 9.04 -27.23 -5.12
C THR A 35 10.09 -28.25 -4.67
N VAL A 36 10.02 -28.71 -3.42
CA VAL A 36 10.95 -29.72 -2.88
C VAL A 36 10.88 -31.02 -3.68
N LEU A 37 9.67 -31.48 -4.01
CA LEU A 37 9.46 -32.72 -4.76
C LEU A 37 9.92 -32.60 -6.23
N LEU A 38 9.55 -31.52 -6.91
CA LEU A 38 9.82 -31.34 -8.34
C LEU A 38 11.31 -31.03 -8.62
N PHE A 39 11.97 -30.27 -7.75
CA PHE A 39 13.42 -30.04 -7.84
C PHE A 39 14.27 -31.16 -7.22
N LYS A 40 13.63 -32.21 -6.66
CA LYS A 40 14.29 -33.35 -6.01
C LYS A 40 15.30 -32.90 -4.94
N ILE A 41 14.95 -31.90 -4.16
CA ILE A 41 15.82 -31.37 -3.11
C ILE A 41 15.81 -32.35 -1.93
N PRO A 42 16.98 -32.73 -1.38
CA PRO A 42 17.03 -33.62 -0.23
C PRO A 42 16.22 -33.06 0.96
N PRO A 43 15.33 -33.84 1.60
CA PRO A 43 14.45 -33.33 2.67
C PRO A 43 15.20 -32.65 3.82
N LEU A 44 16.36 -33.20 4.20
CA LEU A 44 17.21 -32.63 5.24
C LEU A 44 17.74 -31.24 4.86
N VAL A 45 18.11 -31.05 3.59
CA VAL A 45 18.55 -29.76 3.06
C VAL A 45 17.39 -28.79 3.01
N SER A 46 16.20 -29.22 2.60
CA SER A 46 15.00 -28.37 2.59
C SER A 46 14.63 -27.86 3.98
N ILE A 47 14.60 -28.74 4.98
CA ILE A 47 14.28 -28.36 6.38
C ILE A 47 15.35 -27.43 6.93
N LYS A 48 16.63 -27.74 6.72
CA LYS A 48 17.75 -26.90 7.18
C LYS A 48 17.71 -25.51 6.52
N THR A 49 17.49 -25.45 5.20
CA THR A 49 17.39 -24.18 4.47
C THR A 49 16.17 -23.38 4.90
N ALA A 50 15.02 -24.03 5.11
CA ALA A 50 13.83 -23.36 5.64
C ALA A 50 14.09 -22.74 7.02
N GLY A 51 14.68 -23.51 7.94
CA GLY A 51 15.03 -23.02 9.28
C GLY A 51 16.04 -21.88 9.26
N LEU A 52 17.10 -22.01 8.46
CA LEU A 52 18.10 -20.95 8.29
C LEU A 52 17.48 -19.68 7.70
N THR A 53 16.56 -19.81 6.74
CA THR A 53 15.90 -18.67 6.10
C THR A 53 14.99 -17.90 7.06
N LEU A 54 14.39 -18.56 8.05
CA LEU A 54 13.58 -17.89 9.08
C LEU A 54 14.42 -17.03 10.03
N ILE A 55 15.67 -17.41 10.28
CA ILE A 55 16.59 -16.72 11.22
C ILE A 55 17.53 -15.75 10.49
N LYS A 56 17.53 -15.78 9.14
CA LYS A 56 18.29 -14.84 8.33
C LYS A 56 17.92 -13.40 8.66
N TRP A 57 18.94 -12.54 8.72
CA TRP A 57 18.78 -11.13 9.06
C TRP A 57 17.83 -10.44 8.08
N GLU A 58 17.91 -10.75 6.79
CA GLU A 58 17.06 -10.17 5.76
C GLU A 58 15.58 -10.48 5.99
N THR A 59 15.26 -11.72 6.38
CA THR A 59 13.88 -12.14 6.67
C THR A 59 13.35 -11.44 7.92
N LEU A 60 14.12 -11.48 9.02
CA LEU A 60 13.73 -10.84 10.27
C LEU A 60 13.50 -9.34 10.07
N GLU A 61 14.36 -8.71 9.30
CA GLU A 61 14.27 -7.28 9.08
C GLU A 61 13.07 -6.87 8.23
N VAL A 62 12.76 -7.60 7.16
CA VAL A 62 11.52 -7.38 6.41
C VAL A 62 10.32 -7.50 7.35
N VAL A 63 10.28 -8.53 8.21
CA VAL A 63 9.20 -8.69 9.21
C VAL A 63 9.13 -7.49 10.17
N PHE A 64 10.27 -7.01 10.67
CA PHE A 64 10.31 -5.83 11.55
C PHE A 64 9.87 -4.55 10.84
N ILE A 65 10.32 -4.30 9.62
CA ILE A 65 9.90 -3.14 8.80
C ILE A 65 8.38 -3.18 8.60
N LEU A 66 7.83 -4.35 8.25
CA LEU A 66 6.39 -4.53 8.09
C LEU A 66 5.62 -4.21 9.36
N TYR A 67 6.11 -4.68 10.51
CA TYR A 67 5.49 -4.41 11.79
C TYR A 67 5.57 -2.92 12.15
N ALA A 68 6.73 -2.29 11.96
CA ALA A 68 6.96 -0.89 12.28
C ALA A 68 6.10 0.05 11.41
N VAL A 69 6.03 -0.18 10.10
CA VAL A 69 5.17 0.60 9.19
C VAL A 69 3.69 0.43 9.55
N THR A 70 3.25 -0.82 9.80
CA THR A 70 1.87 -1.09 10.22
C THR A 70 1.53 -0.41 11.55
N TYR A 71 2.48 -0.43 12.50
CA TYR A 71 2.33 0.23 13.79
C TYR A 71 2.17 1.74 13.63
N LEU A 72 3.04 2.40 12.85
CA LEU A 72 2.93 3.83 12.58
C LEU A 72 1.60 4.19 11.92
N GLN A 73 1.17 3.42 10.92
CA GLN A 73 -0.12 3.62 10.24
C GLN A 73 -1.28 3.56 11.24
N ARG A 74 -1.29 2.58 12.16
CA ARG A 74 -2.30 2.49 13.23
C ARG A 74 -2.21 3.65 14.21
N LEU A 75 -1.01 4.09 14.57
CA LEU A 75 -0.79 5.22 15.47
C LEU A 75 -1.35 6.53 14.88
N MET A 76 -1.10 6.77 13.60
CA MET A 76 -1.63 7.95 12.88
C MET A 76 -3.17 7.94 12.76
N ASP A 77 -3.76 6.77 12.53
CA ASP A 77 -5.22 6.61 12.49
C ASP A 77 -5.84 6.86 13.88
N ASN A 78 -5.24 6.31 14.94
CA ASN A 78 -5.69 6.51 16.32
C ASN A 78 -5.63 7.98 16.76
N LYS A 79 -4.61 8.74 16.33
CA LYS A 79 -4.52 10.19 16.59
C LYS A 79 -5.44 11.05 15.70
N GLY A 80 -6.17 10.44 14.76
CA GLY A 80 -7.08 11.14 13.85
C GLY A 80 -6.38 12.01 12.81
N ALA A 81 -5.06 11.96 12.71
CA ALA A 81 -4.24 12.80 11.83
C ALA A 81 -4.61 12.63 10.36
N LEU A 82 -4.95 11.40 9.96
CA LEU A 82 -5.32 11.07 8.59
C LEU A 82 -6.75 11.51 8.23
N ARG A 83 -7.67 11.47 9.19
CA ARG A 83 -9.01 12.06 9.03
C ARG A 83 -8.93 13.58 8.94
N SER A 84 -8.03 14.21 9.70
CA SER A 84 -7.77 15.65 9.61
C SER A 84 -7.23 16.03 8.23
N ALA A 85 -6.18 15.33 7.75
CA ALA A 85 -5.63 15.54 6.41
C ALA A 85 -6.68 15.37 5.32
N GLN A 86 -7.51 14.32 5.41
CA GLN A 86 -8.59 14.08 4.45
C GLN A 86 -9.64 15.20 4.42
N LYS A 87 -10.06 15.72 5.58
CA LYS A 87 -10.98 16.86 5.64
C LYS A 87 -10.39 18.10 5.00
N SER A 88 -9.11 18.39 5.27
CA SER A 88 -8.43 19.54 4.65
C SER A 88 -8.19 19.36 3.15
N ILE A 89 -7.93 18.13 2.66
CA ILE A 89 -7.90 17.85 1.21
C ILE A 89 -9.26 18.15 0.58
N ASN A 90 -10.34 17.67 1.18
CA ASN A 90 -11.70 17.91 0.69
C ASN A 90 -12.05 19.41 0.62
N ALA A 91 -11.63 20.17 1.63
CA ALA A 91 -11.84 21.61 1.70
C ALA A 91 -11.00 22.38 0.66
N LEU A 92 -9.77 21.92 0.39
CA LEU A 92 -8.82 22.60 -0.50
C LEU A 92 -9.16 22.41 -1.99
N THR A 93 -9.49 21.19 -2.39
CA THR A 93 -9.77 20.84 -3.80
C THR A 93 -11.08 21.46 -4.31
N ASN A 94 -12.04 21.69 -3.42
CA ASN A 94 -13.40 22.18 -3.70
C ASN A 94 -14.01 21.61 -5.01
N ASN A 95 -13.77 20.33 -5.29
CA ASN A 95 -14.17 19.68 -6.54
C ASN A 95 -14.59 18.23 -6.26
N ARG A 96 -15.83 17.88 -6.61
CA ARG A 96 -16.37 16.53 -6.35
C ARG A 96 -15.55 15.44 -7.02
N ARG A 97 -15.04 15.69 -8.23
CA ARG A 97 -14.20 14.72 -8.97
C ARG A 97 -12.91 14.42 -8.22
N LEU A 98 -12.21 15.47 -7.82
CA LEU A 98 -10.94 15.33 -7.08
C LEU A 98 -11.16 14.70 -5.71
N ASN A 99 -12.23 15.06 -4.99
CA ASN A 99 -12.55 14.47 -3.69
C ASN A 99 -12.89 12.98 -3.79
N THR A 100 -13.56 12.58 -4.86
CA THR A 100 -13.89 11.17 -5.10
C THR A 100 -12.63 10.33 -5.39
N MET A 101 -11.54 10.94 -5.85
CA MET A 101 -10.29 10.25 -6.21
C MET A 101 -9.21 10.36 -5.13
N LEU A 102 -8.83 11.58 -4.78
CA LEU A 102 -7.68 11.88 -3.91
C LEU A 102 -7.94 11.45 -2.47
N SER A 103 -9.16 11.62 -1.97
CA SER A 103 -9.46 11.33 -0.58
C SER A 103 -9.40 9.82 -0.31
N PRO A 104 -10.00 8.92 -1.13
CA PRO A 104 -9.74 7.49 -1.03
C PRO A 104 -8.28 7.09 -1.23
N MET A 105 -7.52 7.74 -2.12
CA MET A 105 -6.09 7.47 -2.30
C MET A 105 -5.26 7.78 -1.05
N VAL A 106 -5.48 8.94 -0.42
CA VAL A 106 -4.77 9.36 0.80
C VAL A 106 -5.15 8.48 1.98
N ILE A 107 -6.44 8.18 2.09
CA ILE A 107 -6.95 7.30 3.13
C ILE A 107 -6.47 5.84 2.88
N GLY A 108 -6.28 5.45 1.61
CA GLY A 108 -5.75 4.15 1.21
C GLY A 108 -4.35 3.84 1.69
N LEU A 109 -3.58 4.86 2.10
CA LEU A 109 -2.28 4.72 2.78
C LEU A 109 -2.35 3.92 4.09
N LEU A 110 -3.56 3.67 4.61
CA LEU A 110 -3.82 2.84 5.77
C LEU A 110 -4.33 1.45 5.37
N PRO A 111 -3.60 0.37 5.69
CA PRO A 111 -4.13 -0.99 5.63
C PRO A 111 -5.00 -1.26 6.87
N SER A 112 -6.19 -0.65 6.93
CA SER A 112 -7.17 -0.85 8.00
C SER A 112 -8.56 -1.18 7.45
N ALA A 113 -9.23 -2.15 8.06
CA ALA A 113 -10.60 -2.52 7.68
C ALA A 113 -11.60 -1.36 7.93
N ALA A 114 -11.39 -0.59 9.00
CA ALA A 114 -12.24 0.57 9.34
C ALA A 114 -12.26 1.63 8.24
N VAL A 115 -11.17 1.71 7.48
CA VAL A 115 -10.97 2.68 6.42
C VAL A 115 -11.81 2.38 5.18
N VAL A 116 -12.28 1.14 5.00
CA VAL A 116 -13.14 0.76 3.85
C VAL A 116 -14.44 1.53 3.92
N LYS A 117 -15.03 1.60 5.12
CA LYS A 117 -16.26 2.35 5.37
C LYS A 117 -16.07 3.85 5.15
N ILE A 118 -14.96 4.40 5.63
CA ILE A 118 -14.63 5.83 5.45
C ILE A 118 -14.51 6.19 3.97
N CYS A 119 -13.80 5.39 3.17
CA CYS A 119 -13.73 5.62 1.72
C CYS A 119 -15.11 5.54 1.05
N GLY A 120 -15.95 4.60 1.49
CA GLY A 120 -17.34 4.47 1.04
C GLY A 120 -18.14 5.74 1.30
N ASP A 121 -18.11 6.24 2.54
CA ASP A 121 -18.84 7.45 2.96
C ASP A 121 -18.36 8.70 2.19
N ILE A 122 -17.05 8.82 1.95
CA ILE A 122 -16.46 9.94 1.18
C ILE A 122 -16.95 9.93 -0.27
N VAL A 123 -16.93 8.76 -0.92
CA VAL A 123 -17.39 8.62 -2.30
C VAL A 123 -18.90 8.81 -2.38
N ASP A 124 -19.66 8.34 -1.39
CA ASP A 124 -21.10 8.55 -1.34
C ASP A 124 -21.47 10.04 -1.26
N GLN A 125 -20.79 10.80 -0.39
CA GLN A 125 -20.98 12.26 -0.26
C GLN A 125 -20.53 13.02 -1.51
N SER A 126 -19.42 12.61 -2.13
CA SER A 126 -18.82 13.32 -3.26
C SER A 126 -19.53 13.02 -4.58
N ALA A 127 -19.84 11.74 -4.85
CA ALA A 127 -20.49 11.29 -6.07
C ALA A 127 -22.02 11.39 -6.01
N GLY A 128 -22.63 11.40 -4.82
CA GLY A 128 -24.06 11.63 -4.63
C GLY A 128 -24.92 10.72 -5.51
N LYS A 129 -25.85 11.30 -6.27
CA LYS A 129 -26.75 10.55 -7.18
C LYS A 129 -26.12 10.22 -8.54
N TYR A 130 -24.90 10.68 -8.80
CA TYR A 130 -24.24 10.55 -10.12
C TYR A 130 -23.60 9.18 -10.36
N LEU A 131 -23.44 8.38 -9.30
CA LEU A 131 -23.00 6.99 -9.35
C LEU A 131 -24.00 6.09 -8.62
N THR A 132 -24.22 4.88 -9.13
CA THR A 132 -24.98 3.85 -8.43
C THR A 132 -24.21 3.35 -7.19
N THR A 133 -24.91 2.70 -6.25
CA THR A 133 -24.28 2.14 -5.03
C THR A 133 -23.12 1.20 -5.36
N VAL A 134 -23.28 0.36 -6.39
CA VAL A 134 -22.21 -0.55 -6.84
C VAL A 134 -21.02 0.23 -7.38
N GLU A 135 -21.25 1.23 -8.24
CA GLU A 135 -20.18 2.06 -8.78
C GLU A 135 -19.45 2.85 -7.69
N LYS A 136 -20.14 3.31 -6.65
CA LYS A 136 -19.52 3.96 -5.49
C LYS A 136 -18.59 3.00 -4.74
N SER A 137 -19.04 1.79 -4.45
CA SER A 137 -18.21 0.78 -3.77
C SER A 137 -16.99 0.40 -4.61
N VAL A 138 -17.14 0.26 -5.93
CA VAL A 138 -16.03 0.00 -6.85
C VAL A 138 -15.08 1.20 -6.88
N THR A 139 -15.59 2.42 -7.00
CA THR A 139 -14.79 3.64 -7.03
C THR A 139 -13.98 3.83 -5.74
N ALA A 140 -14.62 3.67 -4.58
CA ALA A 140 -13.96 3.73 -3.27
C ALA A 140 -12.85 2.68 -3.15
N SER A 141 -13.12 1.45 -3.58
CA SER A 141 -12.13 0.36 -3.54
C SER A 141 -10.99 0.59 -4.53
N TYR A 142 -11.29 1.03 -5.75
CA TYR A 142 -10.32 1.25 -6.82
C TYR A 142 -9.30 2.32 -6.42
N PHE A 143 -9.78 3.53 -6.09
CA PHE A 143 -8.88 4.65 -5.75
C PHE A 143 -8.09 4.41 -4.46
N ARG A 144 -8.64 3.63 -3.52
CA ARG A 144 -7.90 3.23 -2.33
C ARG A 144 -6.65 2.40 -2.63
N HIS A 145 -6.68 1.54 -3.66
CA HIS A 145 -5.56 0.65 -3.99
C HIS A 145 -4.56 1.26 -5.00
N VAL A 146 -4.85 2.44 -5.55
CA VAL A 146 -3.90 3.14 -6.44
C VAL A 146 -2.61 3.47 -5.68
N SER A 147 -2.71 3.93 -4.43
CA SER A 147 -1.53 4.21 -3.60
C SER A 147 -0.71 2.96 -3.27
N GLU A 148 -1.36 1.80 -3.15
CA GLU A 148 -0.71 0.50 -2.91
C GLU A 148 0.14 0.02 -4.08
N SER A 149 -0.12 0.53 -5.29
CA SER A 149 0.58 0.07 -6.49
C SER A 149 2.02 0.59 -6.60
N PHE A 150 2.40 1.64 -5.87
CA PHE A 150 3.73 2.27 -6.04
C PHE A 150 4.45 2.67 -4.75
N LEU A 151 3.76 2.72 -3.61
CA LEU A 151 4.41 3.17 -2.38
C LEU A 151 5.23 2.06 -1.72
N PRO A 152 6.51 2.31 -1.40
CA PRO A 152 7.39 1.31 -0.81
C PRO A 152 7.11 1.03 0.68
N THR A 153 5.97 1.48 1.18
CA THR A 153 5.46 1.20 2.51
C THR A 153 4.57 -0.05 2.54
N TYR A 154 4.13 -0.55 1.38
CA TYR A 154 3.30 -1.76 1.31
C TYR A 154 4.15 -3.03 1.26
N SER A 155 3.66 -4.06 1.93
CA SER A 155 4.38 -5.31 2.12
C SER A 155 4.71 -6.03 0.82
N SER A 156 3.77 -6.03 -0.12
CA SER A 156 3.92 -6.59 -1.46
C SER A 156 5.09 -5.95 -2.22
N ILE A 157 5.22 -4.62 -2.14
CA ILE A 157 6.29 -3.87 -2.80
C ILE A 157 7.63 -4.13 -2.11
N ILE A 158 7.69 -4.10 -0.78
CA ILE A 158 8.92 -4.36 -0.02
C ILE A 158 9.49 -5.75 -0.36
N ILE A 159 8.63 -6.77 -0.39
CA ILE A 159 9.03 -8.14 -0.75
C ILE A 159 9.49 -8.20 -2.21
N ALA A 160 8.76 -7.58 -3.14
CA ALA A 160 9.14 -7.57 -4.55
C ALA A 160 10.49 -6.88 -4.80
N LEU A 161 10.77 -5.77 -4.11
CA LEU A 161 12.05 -5.06 -4.18
C LEU A 161 13.19 -5.88 -3.59
N SER A 162 12.96 -6.50 -2.43
CA SER A 162 13.94 -7.38 -1.78
C SER A 162 14.32 -8.58 -2.66
N LEU A 163 13.35 -9.18 -3.37
CA LEU A 163 13.59 -10.33 -4.24
C LEU A 163 14.20 -9.95 -5.60
N SER A 164 13.79 -8.80 -6.17
CA SER A 164 14.27 -8.36 -7.49
C SER A 164 15.63 -7.67 -7.45
N GLY A 165 16.06 -7.17 -6.29
CA GLY A 165 17.26 -6.37 -6.14
C GLY A 165 17.18 -5.01 -6.83
N ILE A 166 16.00 -4.61 -7.31
CA ILE A 166 15.77 -3.30 -7.93
C ILE A 166 15.75 -2.24 -6.83
N SER A 167 16.39 -1.09 -7.09
CA SER A 167 16.36 0.04 -6.17
C SER A 167 14.94 0.61 -6.06
N THR A 168 14.54 0.97 -4.84
CA THR A 168 13.21 1.54 -4.60
C THR A 168 12.95 2.81 -5.40
N SER A 169 13.96 3.66 -5.57
CA SER A 169 13.84 4.90 -6.34
C SER A 169 13.52 4.65 -7.81
N SER A 170 14.24 3.70 -8.44
CA SER A 170 13.96 3.30 -9.82
C SER A 170 12.59 2.67 -9.97
N PHE A 171 12.15 1.87 -8.99
CA PHE A 171 10.80 1.30 -8.98
C PHE A 171 9.71 2.37 -8.91
N ILE A 172 9.80 3.34 -7.98
CA ILE A 172 8.79 4.39 -7.84
C ILE A 172 8.68 5.21 -9.12
N ILE A 173 9.82 5.63 -9.69
CA ILE A 173 9.85 6.41 -10.94
C ILE A 173 9.27 5.58 -12.10
N GLY A 174 9.64 4.30 -12.20
CA GLY A 174 9.12 3.38 -13.21
C GLY A 174 7.62 3.10 -13.09
N MET A 175 7.04 3.22 -11.89
CA MET A 175 5.61 3.02 -11.66
C MET A 175 4.76 4.27 -11.91
N LEU A 176 5.34 5.47 -12.03
CA LEU A 176 4.58 6.70 -12.29
C LEU A 176 3.68 6.64 -13.55
N PRO A 177 4.11 6.08 -14.69
CA PRO A 177 3.23 5.90 -15.85
C PRO A 177 2.05 4.97 -15.55
N MET A 178 2.28 3.89 -14.80
CA MET A 178 1.23 2.94 -14.41
C MET A 178 0.22 3.56 -13.47
N VAL A 179 0.66 4.32 -12.47
CA VAL A 179 -0.22 5.07 -11.55
C VAL A 179 -1.06 6.08 -12.33
N SER A 180 -0.44 6.77 -13.28
CA SER A 180 -1.13 7.74 -14.15
C SER A 180 -2.20 7.04 -15.00
N ALA A 181 -1.89 5.86 -15.56
CA ALA A 181 -2.85 5.04 -16.29
C ALA A 181 -4.02 4.57 -15.41
N GLN A 182 -3.76 4.16 -14.15
CA GLN A 182 -4.80 3.78 -13.20
C GLN A 182 -5.72 4.97 -12.87
N ILE A 183 -5.15 6.13 -12.55
CA ILE A 183 -5.91 7.36 -12.29
C ILE A 183 -6.79 7.72 -13.50
N LEU A 184 -6.22 7.64 -14.72
CA LEU A 184 -6.93 7.95 -15.95
C LEU A 184 -8.05 6.93 -16.24
N ALA A 185 -7.80 5.63 -16.05
CA ALA A 185 -8.80 4.59 -16.23
C ALA A 185 -9.99 4.78 -15.28
N GLY A 186 -9.73 4.99 -13.98
CA GLY A 186 -10.78 5.31 -13.01
C GLY A 186 -11.52 6.60 -13.37
N TYR A 187 -10.81 7.59 -13.91
CA TYR A 187 -11.41 8.85 -14.35
C TYR A 187 -12.37 8.68 -15.53
N ILE A 188 -11.94 7.97 -16.58
CA ILE A 188 -12.73 7.73 -17.79
C ILE A 188 -13.96 6.87 -17.48
N VAL A 189 -13.85 5.88 -16.60
CA VAL A 189 -14.98 4.96 -16.34
C VAL A 189 -16.02 5.58 -15.40
N TYR A 190 -15.59 6.13 -14.26
CA TYR A 190 -16.49 6.56 -13.19
C TYR A 190 -16.55 8.08 -13.01
N ILE A 191 -15.39 8.74 -12.90
CA ILE A 191 -15.34 10.13 -12.42
C ILE A 191 -15.89 11.14 -13.43
N ARG A 192 -15.78 10.88 -14.74
CA ARG A 192 -16.33 11.77 -15.78
C ARG A 192 -17.84 12.00 -15.66
N LYS A 193 -18.57 11.07 -15.02
CA LYS A 193 -20.03 11.14 -14.79
C LYS A 193 -20.41 12.14 -13.70
N ILE A 194 -19.47 12.50 -12.82
CA ILE A 194 -19.70 13.38 -11.67
C ILE A 194 -19.51 14.85 -12.13
N PRO A 195 -20.35 15.82 -11.73
CA PRO A 195 -20.10 17.23 -11.98
C PRO A 195 -18.89 17.73 -11.17
N LYS A 196 -18.29 18.86 -11.57
CA LYS A 196 -17.16 19.44 -10.83
C LYS A 196 -17.61 20.16 -9.57
N ASP A 197 -18.78 20.80 -9.61
CA ASP A 197 -19.27 21.65 -8.52
C ASP A 197 -19.68 20.87 -7.27
N THR A 198 -19.12 21.31 -6.15
CA THR A 198 -19.39 20.81 -4.80
C THR A 198 -20.64 21.41 -4.19
N GLY A 199 -21.02 22.64 -4.58
CA GLY A 199 -22.13 23.38 -3.96
C GLY A 199 -21.84 23.84 -2.52
N VAL A 200 -20.59 23.72 -2.08
CA VAL A 200 -20.10 24.15 -0.76
C VAL A 200 -19.04 25.22 -0.98
N PRO A 201 -18.98 26.31 -0.18
CA PRO A 201 -17.89 27.27 -0.28
C PRO A 201 -16.55 26.55 -0.03
N GLY A 202 -15.58 26.82 -0.91
CA GLY A 202 -14.23 26.27 -0.79
C GLY A 202 -13.50 26.85 0.43
N SER A 203 -12.31 26.30 0.72
CA SER A 203 -11.46 26.72 1.84
C SER A 203 -11.37 28.25 2.02
N THR A 204 -11.75 28.72 3.21
CA THR A 204 -11.58 30.11 3.67
C THR A 204 -10.12 30.43 4.03
N ASP A 205 -9.31 29.43 4.38
CA ASP A 205 -7.89 29.58 4.70
C ASP A 205 -7.06 28.40 4.16
N ARG A 206 -6.67 28.53 2.88
CA ARG A 206 -5.91 27.49 2.16
C ARG A 206 -4.58 27.16 2.84
N LYS A 207 -3.95 28.12 3.51
CA LYS A 207 -2.67 27.90 4.20
C LYS A 207 -2.83 26.95 5.38
N LYS A 208 -3.91 27.14 6.15
CA LYS A 208 -4.23 26.27 7.29
C LYS A 208 -4.57 24.85 6.83
N ASP A 209 -5.31 24.70 5.73
CA ASP A 209 -5.61 23.37 5.17
C ASP A 209 -4.36 22.65 4.66
N ILE A 210 -3.46 23.34 3.96
CA ILE A 210 -2.18 22.75 3.54
C ILE A 210 -1.35 22.35 4.77
N MET A 211 -1.32 23.18 5.82
CA MET A 211 -0.60 22.85 7.05
C MET A 211 -1.17 21.59 7.73
N ASN A 212 -2.49 21.46 7.80
CA ASN A 212 -3.15 20.27 8.36
C ASN A 212 -2.86 19.00 7.54
N ILE A 213 -2.79 19.11 6.20
CA ILE A 213 -2.40 18.00 5.32
C ILE A 213 -0.96 17.59 5.60
N LEU A 214 -0.04 18.54 5.68
CA LEU A 214 1.37 18.29 5.99
C LEU A 214 1.52 17.70 7.39
N GLN A 215 0.85 18.25 8.40
CA GLN A 215 0.84 17.71 9.77
C GLN A 215 0.23 16.30 9.85
N GLY A 216 -0.74 15.98 9.00
CA GLY A 216 -1.35 14.66 8.99
C GLY A 216 -0.56 13.60 8.22
N LEU A 217 0.27 14.00 7.24
CA LEU A 217 0.97 13.09 6.33
C LEU A 217 2.50 13.14 6.43
N TRP A 218 3.08 14.05 7.23
CA TRP A 218 4.53 14.17 7.35
C TRP A 218 5.25 12.87 7.74
N PRO A 219 4.72 11.96 8.59
CA PRO A 219 5.44 10.73 8.92
C PRO A 219 5.59 9.84 7.68
N ILE A 220 4.57 9.81 6.82
CA ILE A 220 4.57 9.06 5.56
C ILE A 220 5.55 9.71 4.58
N PHE A 221 5.53 11.03 4.44
CA PHE A 221 6.49 11.74 3.59
C PHE A 221 7.93 11.52 4.03
N ILE A 222 8.21 11.60 5.34
CA ILE A 222 9.55 11.36 5.86
C ILE A 222 9.97 9.91 5.62
N ILE A 223 9.10 8.91 5.84
CA ILE A 223 9.42 7.51 5.52
C ILE A 223 9.72 7.33 4.04
N ILE A 224 8.92 7.90 3.15
CA ILE A 224 9.17 7.81 1.70
C ILE A 224 10.52 8.47 1.35
N LEU A 225 10.79 9.67 1.88
CA LEU A 225 12.05 10.38 1.66
C LEU A 225 13.25 9.61 2.21
N LEU A 226 13.12 8.97 3.36
CA LEU A 226 14.16 8.14 3.95
C LEU A 226 14.41 6.90 3.11
N ILE A 227 13.35 6.17 2.72
CA ILE A 227 13.47 5.00 1.85
C ILE A 227 14.13 5.37 0.52
N LEU A 228 13.78 6.53 -0.06
CA LEU A 228 14.37 7.04 -1.29
C LEU A 228 15.82 7.51 -1.10
N GLY A 229 16.12 8.19 0.01
CA GLY A 229 17.44 8.74 0.30
C GLY A 229 18.48 7.70 0.72
N THR A 230 18.06 6.57 1.30
CA THR A 230 18.95 5.46 1.63
C THR A 230 19.18 4.48 0.47
N ALA A 231 18.62 4.75 -0.72
CA ALA A 231 18.69 3.89 -1.90
C ALA A 231 20.13 3.57 -2.37
N SER A 232 21.12 4.34 -1.93
CA SER A 232 22.54 4.17 -2.30
C SER A 232 23.34 3.28 -1.33
N THR A 233 22.73 2.79 -0.25
CA THR A 233 23.44 2.00 0.77
C THR A 233 22.79 0.64 0.99
N PRO A 234 23.55 -0.39 1.42
CA PRO A 234 23.01 -1.73 1.64
C PRO A 234 21.73 -1.65 2.45
N PHE A 235 20.66 -2.10 1.79
CA PHE A 235 19.26 -1.91 2.09
C PHE A 235 18.75 -2.16 3.52
N PRO A 236 19.40 -2.93 4.42
CA PRO A 236 18.61 -3.40 5.53
C PRO A 236 18.52 -2.44 6.76
N VAL A 237 19.62 -2.27 7.49
CA VAL A 237 19.60 -1.76 8.87
C VAL A 237 19.16 -0.28 8.97
N LYS A 238 19.48 0.54 7.96
CA LYS A 238 19.22 1.99 8.00
C LYS A 238 17.73 2.33 7.89
N THR A 239 16.96 1.58 7.11
CA THR A 239 15.52 1.86 6.90
C THR A 239 14.72 1.55 8.16
N LEU A 240 15.06 0.47 8.87
CA LEU A 240 14.44 0.13 10.15
C LEU A 240 14.68 1.21 11.21
N TRP A 241 15.93 1.66 11.39
CA TRP A 241 16.24 2.76 12.32
C TRP A 241 15.51 4.04 11.94
N ALA A 242 15.42 4.34 10.64
CA ALA A 242 14.75 5.53 10.17
C ALA A 242 13.24 5.52 10.47
N ILE A 243 12.57 4.37 10.28
CA ILE A 243 11.15 4.20 10.66
C ILE A 243 10.96 4.31 12.17
N VAL A 244 11.84 3.70 12.97
CA VAL A 244 11.78 3.79 14.44
C VAL A 244 11.95 5.25 14.91
N ILE A 245 12.87 6.00 14.32
CA ILE A 245 13.06 7.43 14.61
C ILE A 245 11.79 8.22 14.27
N VAL A 246 11.18 7.96 13.11
CA VAL A 246 9.92 8.64 12.72
C VAL A 246 8.80 8.32 13.70
N ILE A 247 8.67 7.07 14.15
CA ILE A 247 7.69 6.67 15.16
C ILE A 247 7.95 7.44 16.46
N ALA A 248 9.19 7.47 16.95
CA ALA A 248 9.54 8.18 18.18
C ALA A 248 9.22 9.69 18.08
N LEU A 249 9.61 10.32 16.98
CA LEU A 249 9.29 11.73 16.72
C LEU A 249 7.78 11.97 16.66
N TYR A 250 7.02 11.07 16.03
CA TYR A 250 5.56 11.20 15.94
C TYR A 250 4.85 11.01 17.28
N ILE A 251 5.43 10.24 18.20
CA ILE A 251 4.93 10.11 19.57
C ILE A 251 5.19 11.38 20.37
N ILE A 252 6.35 12.02 20.18
CA ILE A 252 6.76 13.21 20.93
C ILE A 252 6.06 14.48 20.43
N ILE A 253 5.85 14.62 19.12
CA ILE A 253 5.38 15.86 18.47
C ILE A 253 3.86 15.94 18.33
N SER A 254 3.16 14.79 18.25
CA SER A 254 1.69 14.71 18.04
C SER A 254 0.99 14.11 19.25
#